data_AF-A0A484XPL6-F1
#
_entry.id   AF-A0A484XPL6-F1
#
_cell.length_a   1.000
_cell.length_b   1.000
_cell.length_c   1.000
_cell.angle_alpha   90.00
_cell.angle_beta   90.00
_cell.angle_gamma   90.00
#
_symmetry.space_group_name_H-M   'P 1'
#
loop_
_entity.id
_entity.type
_entity.pdbx_description
1 polymer ?
#
loop_
_entity_poly.entity_id
_entity_poly.type
_entity_poly.pdbx_seq_one_letter_code
_entity_poly.pdbx_strand_id
1 'polypeptide(L)'
;MSNEQQHAEEHGSLIKTPKQLVVTVVLAFIIPIAIIILLVHFVTSGVKVGAGSDALGEEATSKRIAPVARLELVDASAPRELKTGEQVYTTTCAACHNAGTAGAPKLGDNSAWAKYIKEGYETMLKVAITGKGAMPAKGGNPGLDDVEVARAVVYMANKSGASFEEPAAPEPAAEGEKKPDAPAAAAAAPAPAPAAATPAAPAEAPKPAAQADAKPAADAQVVNPAGEKLYKSTCFACHGTGVAGAPKFGDKAAWAKYIATGEDAMMEVVIKGKGAMPPKGGAANASNEDLLAAVRYMVNAAK
;
A
#
# COMPACT_ATOMS: atom_id res chain seq x y z
N MET A 1 -39.67 49.71 76.61
CA MET A 1 -40.23 48.43 77.09
C MET A 1 -40.81 47.76 75.87
N SER A 2 -39.99 46.99 75.17
CA SER A 2 -39.76 45.56 75.42
C SER A 2 -40.94 44.75 74.88
N ASN A 3 -40.70 44.35 73.63
CA ASN A 3 -41.08 43.11 72.97
C ASN A 3 -41.35 41.96 73.97
N GLU A 4 -42.36 41.14 73.69
CA GLU A 4 -42.14 39.70 73.46
C GLU A 4 -43.41 39.05 72.88
N GLN A 5 -43.36 38.84 71.56
CA GLN A 5 -43.74 37.62 70.83
C GLN A 5 -44.91 36.76 71.35
N GLN A 6 -46.03 36.81 70.62
CA GLN A 6 -46.95 35.67 70.50
C GLN A 6 -46.48 34.76 69.36
N HIS A 7 -45.75 33.70 69.69
CA HIS A 7 -45.60 32.52 68.84
C HIS A 7 -46.18 31.33 69.59
N ALA A 8 -47.22 30.71 69.04
CA ALA A 8 -47.61 29.35 69.37
C ALA A 8 -47.83 28.61 68.05
N GLU A 9 -46.71 28.19 67.49
CA GLU A 9 -46.59 27.22 66.41
C GLU A 9 -47.23 25.90 66.86
N GLU A 10 -48.25 25.42 66.15
CA GLU A 10 -48.62 24.00 66.20
C GLU A 10 -47.57 23.18 65.42
N HIS A 11 -46.45 22.87 66.08
CA HIS A 11 -45.54 21.83 65.62
C HIS A 11 -46.09 20.45 65.99
N GLY A 12 -47.13 20.00 65.27
CA GLY A 12 -47.54 18.61 65.27
C GLY A 12 -46.40 17.75 64.70
N SER A 13 -45.67 17.06 65.58
CA SER A 13 -44.56 16.17 65.17
C SER A 13 -45.02 15.23 64.07
N LEU A 14 -44.40 15.37 62.90
CA LEU A 14 -44.76 14.64 61.69
C LEU A 14 -44.51 13.13 61.82
N ILE A 15 -43.91 12.65 62.92
CA ILE A 15 -43.48 11.27 63.12
C ILE A 15 -44.18 10.68 64.36
N LYS A 16 -45.20 9.84 64.14
CA LYS A 16 -46.03 9.26 65.22
C LYS A 16 -45.69 7.81 65.57
N THR A 17 -44.87 7.14 64.77
CA THR A 17 -44.46 5.74 65.04
C THR A 17 -42.95 5.54 64.80
N PRO A 18 -42.31 4.59 65.51
CA PRO A 18 -40.89 4.26 65.30
C PRO A 18 -40.60 3.85 63.84
N LYS A 19 -41.56 3.19 63.18
CA LYS A 19 -41.47 2.84 61.75
C LYS A 19 -41.44 4.09 60.87
N GLN A 20 -42.24 5.10 61.18
CA GLN A 20 -42.27 6.36 60.44
C GLN A 20 -40.98 7.18 60.63
N LEU A 21 -40.33 7.09 61.80
CA LEU A 21 -39.03 7.70 62.03
C LEU A 21 -37.96 7.07 61.14
N VAL A 22 -37.89 5.74 61.10
CA VAL A 22 -36.93 5.01 60.27
C VAL A 22 -37.13 5.32 58.78
N VAL A 23 -38.37 5.34 58.29
CA VAL A 23 -38.67 5.66 56.88
C VAL A 23 -38.27 7.10 56.54
N THR A 24 -38.58 8.07 57.41
CA THR A 24 -38.22 9.48 57.19
C THR A 24 -36.70 9.67 57.16
N VAL A 25 -35.96 9.03 58.08
CA VAL A 25 -34.50 9.09 58.11
C VAL A 25 -33.89 8.44 56.87
N VAL A 26 -34.35 7.25 56.47
CA VAL A 26 -33.85 6.56 55.27
C VAL A 26 -34.10 7.39 54.00
N LEU A 27 -35.29 7.96 53.84
CA LEU A 27 -35.60 8.81 52.68
C LEU A 27 -34.78 10.11 52.69
N ALA A 28 -34.50 10.70 53.85
CA ALA A 28 -33.66 11.90 53.97
C ALA A 28 -32.22 11.68 53.51
N PHE A 29 -31.70 10.44 53.54
CA PHE A 29 -30.38 10.11 52.98
C PHE A 29 -30.45 9.63 51.53
N ILE A 30 -31.44 8.82 51.17
CA ILE A 30 -31.53 8.26 49.81
C ILE A 30 -31.89 9.33 48.78
N ILE A 31 -32.80 10.26 49.09
CA ILE A 31 -33.27 11.26 48.13
C ILE A 31 -32.12 12.19 47.69
N PRO A 32 -31.30 12.78 48.59
CA PRO A 32 -30.14 13.58 48.17
C PRO A 32 -29.12 12.79 47.36
N ILE A 33 -28.85 11.52 47.72
CA ILE A 33 -27.92 10.67 46.97
C ILE A 33 -28.45 10.42 45.56
N ALA A 34 -29.74 10.10 45.41
CA ALA A 34 -30.38 9.90 44.11
C ALA A 34 -30.35 11.18 43.27
N ILE A 35 -30.58 12.35 43.87
CA ILE A 35 -30.48 13.65 43.19
C ILE A 35 -29.04 13.90 42.73
N ILE A 36 -28.03 13.63 43.55
CA ILE A 36 -26.62 13.78 43.17
C ILE A 36 -26.28 12.84 42.01
N ILE A 37 -26.71 11.58 42.05
CA ILE A 37 -26.51 10.63 40.95
C ILE A 37 -27.20 11.12 39.67
N LEU A 38 -28.44 11.62 39.78
CA LEU A 38 -29.18 12.17 38.64
C LEU A 38 -28.48 13.42 38.07
N LEU A 39 -27.94 14.28 38.92
CA LEU A 39 -27.19 15.48 38.50
C LEU A 39 -25.85 15.11 37.86
N VAL A 40 -25.12 14.14 38.40
CA VAL A 40 -23.90 13.60 37.77
C VAL A 40 -24.25 13.03 36.41
N HIS A 41 -25.30 12.20 36.32
CA HIS A 41 -25.77 11.66 35.05
C HIS A 41 -26.19 12.76 34.08
N PHE A 42 -26.88 13.80 34.55
CA PHE A 42 -27.29 14.94 33.71
C PHE A 42 -26.08 15.73 33.18
N VAL A 43 -25.08 15.99 34.03
CA VAL A 43 -23.86 16.71 33.66
C VAL A 43 -22.98 15.87 32.71
N THR A 44 -22.79 14.57 32.98
CA THR A 44 -22.01 13.69 32.11
C THR A 44 -22.73 13.37 30.80
N SER A 45 -24.06 13.36 30.80
CA SER A 45 -24.87 13.23 29.57
C SER A 45 -24.92 14.53 28.75
N GLY A 46 -24.53 15.65 29.35
CA GLY A 46 -24.66 17.01 28.82
C GLY A 46 -23.55 17.45 27.85
N VAL A 47 -22.45 16.70 27.72
CA VAL A 47 -21.42 17.01 26.71
C VAL A 47 -21.75 16.30 25.41
N LYS A 48 -22.84 16.71 24.75
CA LYS A 48 -22.97 16.49 23.30
C LYS A 48 -22.08 17.50 22.61
N VAL A 49 -20.80 17.17 22.49
CA VAL A 49 -19.88 17.85 21.58
C VAL A 49 -20.49 17.80 20.18
N GLY A 50 -20.82 18.97 19.64
CA GLY A 50 -21.43 19.10 18.31
C GLY A 50 -20.45 18.61 17.24
N ALA A 51 -20.97 18.07 16.14
CA ALA A 51 -20.13 17.61 15.03
C ALA A 51 -19.12 18.70 14.62
N GLY A 52 -17.83 18.47 14.90
CA GLY A 52 -16.73 19.39 14.59
C GLY A 52 -16.08 20.12 15.77
N SER A 53 -16.57 20.02 17.00
CA SER A 53 -15.91 20.64 18.18
C SER A 53 -14.53 20.04 18.47
N ASP A 54 -14.32 18.78 18.10
CA ASP A 54 -13.06 18.07 18.31
C ASP A 54 -12.09 18.30 17.15
N ALA A 55 -12.52 19.01 16.09
CA ALA A 55 -11.72 19.21 14.89
C ALA A 55 -10.46 20.06 15.13
N LEU A 56 -10.45 20.89 16.17
CA LEU A 56 -9.28 21.65 16.64
C LEU A 56 -8.62 21.06 17.89
N GLY A 57 -9.06 19.89 18.36
CA GLY A 57 -8.41 19.20 19.47
C GLY A 57 -6.97 18.80 19.11
N GLU A 58 -6.09 18.77 20.10
CA GLU A 58 -4.68 18.39 19.94
C GLU A 58 -4.53 17.01 19.29
N GLU A 59 -5.43 16.08 19.63
CA GLU A 59 -5.48 14.75 19.03
C GLU A 59 -5.88 14.78 17.54
N ALA A 60 -6.89 15.58 17.18
CA ALA A 60 -7.34 15.71 15.80
C ALA A 60 -6.32 16.44 14.92
N THR A 61 -5.59 17.41 15.50
CA THR A 61 -4.47 18.09 14.85
C THR A 61 -3.30 17.13 14.64
N SER A 62 -2.96 16.33 15.66
CA SER A 62 -1.92 15.30 15.60
C SER A 62 -2.19 14.25 14.51
N LYS A 63 -3.46 13.87 14.32
CA LYS A 63 -3.88 12.97 13.23
C LYS A 63 -3.76 13.60 11.83
N ARG A 64 -3.87 14.94 11.69
CA ARG A 64 -3.77 15.64 10.39
C ARG A 64 -2.32 15.97 9.99
N ILE A 65 -1.45 16.20 10.97
CA ILE A 65 0.00 16.38 10.75
C ILE A 65 0.75 15.03 10.70
N ALA A 66 0.06 13.92 10.96
CA ALA A 66 0.65 12.60 10.83
C ALA A 66 1.15 12.40 9.39
N PRO A 67 2.35 11.83 9.20
CA PRO A 67 2.94 11.67 7.88
C PRO A 67 2.03 10.79 7.00
N VAL A 68 1.66 11.33 5.84
CA VAL A 68 0.82 10.65 4.83
C VAL A 68 1.55 9.53 4.09
N ALA A 69 2.87 9.47 4.25
CA ALA A 69 3.72 8.43 3.69
C ALA A 69 4.58 7.83 4.81
N ARG A 70 4.33 6.56 5.14
CA ARG A 70 5.32 5.72 5.81
C ARG A 70 6.06 4.96 4.71
N LEU A 71 7.31 5.31 4.47
CA LEU A 71 8.19 4.47 3.69
C LEU A 71 8.83 3.48 4.66
N GLU A 72 8.38 2.23 4.61
CA GLU A 72 9.21 1.15 5.12
C GLU A 72 10.28 0.87 4.08
N LEU A 73 11.51 1.32 4.36
CA LEU A 73 12.66 0.81 3.65
C LEU A 73 12.88 -0.63 4.10
N VAL A 74 12.30 -1.56 3.34
CA VAL A 74 12.64 -2.97 3.45
C VAL A 74 14.03 -3.12 2.85
N ASP A 75 15.01 -3.37 3.70
CA ASP A 75 16.36 -3.71 3.30
C ASP A 75 16.31 -4.99 2.45
N ALA A 76 16.84 -4.93 1.23
CA ALA A 76 16.82 -6.06 0.30
C ALA A 76 17.61 -7.28 0.80
N SER A 77 18.43 -7.10 1.84
CA SER A 77 19.23 -8.10 2.53
C SER A 77 18.70 -8.41 3.95
N ALA A 78 17.58 -7.82 4.38
CA ALA A 78 16.94 -8.19 5.64
C ALA A 78 16.53 -9.66 5.60
N PRO A 79 16.69 -10.41 6.71
CA PRO A 79 16.23 -11.78 6.80
C PRO A 79 14.72 -11.84 6.59
N ARG A 80 14.29 -12.13 5.38
CA ARG A 80 12.91 -12.49 5.07
C ARG A 80 12.80 -13.99 5.12
N GLU A 81 11.81 -14.49 5.84
CA GLU A 81 11.45 -15.90 5.74
C GLU A 81 10.98 -16.16 4.32
N LEU A 82 11.81 -16.90 3.58
CA LEU A 82 11.53 -17.29 2.20
C LEU A 82 10.33 -18.22 2.20
N LYS A 83 9.32 -17.89 1.40
CA LYS A 83 8.12 -18.73 1.28
C LYS A 83 8.46 -20.11 0.73
N THR A 84 7.65 -21.09 1.09
CA THR A 84 7.72 -22.43 0.50
C THR A 84 7.16 -22.42 -0.92
N GLY A 85 7.52 -23.43 -1.72
CA GLY A 85 6.99 -23.56 -3.09
C GLY A 85 5.47 -23.64 -3.15
N GLU A 86 4.86 -24.31 -2.18
CA GLU A 86 3.39 -24.41 -2.05
C GLU A 86 2.72 -23.07 -1.73
N GLN A 87 3.31 -22.27 -0.84
CA GLN A 87 2.79 -20.94 -0.48
C GLN A 87 2.84 -19.99 -1.68
N VAL A 88 3.96 -19.99 -2.41
CA VAL A 88 4.12 -19.20 -3.63
C VAL A 88 3.14 -19.66 -4.71
N TYR A 89 3.00 -20.98 -4.89
CA TYR A 89 2.02 -21.54 -5.81
C TYR A 89 0.61 -21.04 -5.50
N THR A 90 0.16 -21.21 -4.25
CA THR A 90 -1.20 -20.87 -3.82
C THR A 90 -1.50 -19.39 -4.01
N THR A 91 -0.54 -18.52 -3.69
CA THR A 91 -0.75 -17.07 -3.71
C THR A 91 -0.57 -16.42 -5.08
N THR A 92 0.24 -17.02 -5.96
CA THR A 92 0.67 -16.37 -7.21
C THR A 92 0.36 -17.22 -8.45
N CYS A 93 0.65 -18.51 -8.43
CA CYS A 93 0.60 -19.35 -9.64
C CYS A 93 -0.76 -20.03 -9.85
N ALA A 94 -1.47 -20.33 -8.77
CA ALA A 94 -2.70 -21.13 -8.75
C ALA A 94 -3.83 -20.51 -9.58
N ALA A 95 -3.88 -19.17 -9.66
CA ALA A 95 -4.89 -18.45 -10.44
C ALA A 95 -4.93 -18.93 -11.90
N CYS A 96 -3.77 -19.28 -12.47
CA CYS A 96 -3.68 -19.79 -13.84
C CYS A 96 -3.48 -21.30 -13.92
N HIS A 97 -2.63 -21.86 -13.06
CA HIS A 97 -2.20 -23.25 -13.14
C HIS A 97 -3.14 -24.26 -12.46
N ASN A 98 -4.15 -23.83 -11.69
CA ASN A 98 -5.19 -24.76 -11.21
C ASN A 98 -6.11 -25.19 -12.36
N ALA A 99 -6.68 -24.21 -13.08
CA ALA A 99 -7.64 -24.45 -14.15
C ALA A 99 -6.99 -24.53 -15.54
N GLY A 100 -5.68 -24.23 -15.65
CA GLY A 100 -4.96 -24.19 -16.92
C GLY A 100 -5.40 -23.03 -17.82
N THR A 101 -5.72 -21.88 -17.22
CA THR A 101 -6.19 -20.72 -17.97
C THR A 101 -5.13 -20.23 -18.94
N ALA A 102 -5.53 -19.66 -20.08
CA ALA A 102 -4.62 -19.19 -21.12
C ALA A 102 -3.64 -20.28 -21.63
N GLY A 103 -4.01 -21.57 -21.50
CA GLY A 103 -3.19 -22.70 -21.93
C GLY A 103 -2.08 -23.08 -20.95
N ALA A 104 -2.13 -22.60 -19.71
CA ALA A 104 -1.19 -22.99 -18.67
C ALA A 104 -1.30 -24.51 -18.38
N PRO A 105 -0.17 -25.23 -18.20
CA PRO A 105 -0.22 -26.63 -17.80
C PRO A 105 -0.80 -26.74 -16.38
N LYS A 106 -1.82 -27.59 -16.22
CA LYS A 106 -2.52 -27.77 -14.94
C LYS A 106 -1.64 -28.50 -13.95
N LEU A 107 -1.62 -28.05 -12.70
CA LEU A 107 -0.96 -28.78 -11.62
C LEU A 107 -1.51 -30.20 -11.53
N GLY A 108 -0.64 -31.21 -11.49
CA GLY A 108 -1.03 -32.61 -11.41
C GLY A 108 -1.37 -33.27 -12.75
N ASP A 109 -1.35 -32.53 -13.86
CA ASP A 109 -1.51 -33.12 -15.20
C ASP A 109 -0.16 -33.65 -15.71
N ASN A 110 0.18 -34.87 -15.30
CA ASN A 110 1.45 -35.51 -15.67
C ASN A 110 1.68 -35.54 -17.19
N SER A 111 0.62 -35.64 -17.99
CA SER A 111 0.73 -35.69 -19.45
C SER A 111 1.11 -34.34 -20.05
N ALA A 112 0.52 -33.25 -19.56
CA ALA A 112 0.85 -31.89 -19.97
C ALA A 112 2.26 -31.48 -19.52
N TRP A 113 2.68 -31.96 -18.34
CA TRP A 113 3.97 -31.63 -17.74
C TRP A 113 5.16 -32.44 -18.27
N ALA A 114 4.94 -33.66 -18.77
CA ALA A 114 6.02 -34.56 -19.20
C ALA A 114 7.03 -33.91 -20.16
N LYS A 115 6.56 -33.11 -21.12
CA LYS A 115 7.45 -32.43 -22.08
C LYS A 115 8.34 -31.37 -21.41
N TYR A 116 7.80 -30.61 -20.47
CA TYR A 116 8.53 -29.56 -19.75
C TYR A 116 9.52 -30.17 -18.74
N ILE A 117 9.11 -31.26 -18.08
CA ILE A 117 9.99 -32.04 -17.21
C ILE A 117 11.19 -32.57 -18.00
N LYS A 118 10.97 -33.05 -19.23
CA LYS A 118 12.03 -33.51 -20.13
C LYS A 118 12.97 -32.39 -20.60
N GLU A 119 12.47 -31.16 -20.76
CA GLU A 119 13.31 -29.98 -21.05
C GLU A 119 14.21 -29.57 -19.87
N GLY A 120 13.92 -30.08 -18.67
CA GLY A 120 14.73 -29.93 -17.47
C GLY A 120 14.35 -28.74 -16.59
N TYR A 121 14.73 -28.85 -15.31
CA TYR A 121 14.41 -27.87 -14.27
C TYR A 121 14.87 -26.44 -14.62
N GLU A 122 16.09 -26.27 -15.09
CA GLU A 122 16.66 -24.95 -15.45
C GLU A 122 15.85 -24.22 -16.52
N THR A 123 15.32 -24.96 -17.51
CA THR A 123 14.50 -24.39 -18.57
C THR A 123 13.16 -23.90 -18.01
N MET A 124 12.54 -24.69 -17.13
CA MET A 124 11.28 -24.31 -16.46
C MET A 124 11.49 -23.11 -15.53
N LEU A 125 12.57 -23.10 -14.74
CA LEU A 125 12.90 -21.98 -13.86
C LEU A 125 13.10 -20.70 -14.65
N LYS A 126 13.88 -20.76 -15.74
CA LYS A 126 14.10 -19.59 -16.61
C LYS A 126 12.78 -19.03 -17.13
N VAL A 127 11.89 -19.88 -17.64
CA VAL A 127 10.56 -19.46 -18.10
C VAL A 127 9.74 -18.86 -16.96
N ALA A 128 9.80 -19.41 -15.75
CA ALA A 128 9.09 -18.88 -14.60
C ALA A 128 9.63 -17.51 -14.16
N ILE A 129 10.95 -17.28 -14.22
CA ILE A 129 11.58 -16.02 -13.85
C ILE A 129 11.33 -14.95 -14.92
N THR A 130 11.58 -15.25 -16.20
CA THR A 130 11.51 -14.26 -17.28
C THR A 130 10.11 -14.09 -17.87
N GLY A 131 9.25 -15.08 -17.66
CA GLY A 131 7.97 -15.21 -18.37
C GLY A 131 8.14 -15.74 -19.80
N LYS A 132 7.06 -16.28 -20.36
CA LYS A 132 6.97 -16.70 -21.77
C LYS A 132 5.51 -16.73 -22.22
N GLY A 133 5.21 -16.06 -23.34
CA GLY A 133 3.86 -16.01 -23.89
C GLY A 133 2.87 -15.39 -22.91
N ALA A 134 1.82 -16.12 -22.57
CA ALA A 134 0.79 -15.69 -21.61
C ALA A 134 1.25 -15.80 -20.13
N MET A 135 2.40 -16.41 -19.85
CA MET A 135 2.96 -16.52 -18.49
C MET A 135 3.84 -15.30 -18.20
N PRO A 136 3.45 -14.41 -17.25
CA PRO A 136 4.27 -13.26 -16.87
C PRO A 136 5.50 -13.66 -16.06
N ALA A 137 6.51 -12.78 -16.05
CA ALA A 137 7.71 -12.92 -15.23
C ALA A 137 7.35 -13.10 -13.74
N LYS A 138 8.00 -14.06 -13.08
CA LYS A 138 7.74 -14.46 -11.67
C LYS A 138 6.27 -14.71 -11.36
N GLY A 139 5.51 -15.26 -12.31
CA GLY A 139 4.07 -15.49 -12.16
C GLY A 139 3.26 -14.20 -11.99
N GLY A 140 3.82 -13.04 -12.36
CA GLY A 140 3.18 -11.73 -12.23
C GLY A 140 3.42 -11.05 -10.87
N ASN A 141 4.22 -11.66 -9.99
CA ASN A 141 4.58 -11.10 -8.70
C ASN A 141 6.07 -10.69 -8.67
N PRO A 142 6.39 -9.42 -8.96
CA PRO A 142 7.78 -8.94 -8.96
C PRO A 142 8.41 -8.91 -7.57
N GLY A 143 7.64 -9.06 -6.50
CA GLY A 143 8.13 -9.11 -5.13
C GLY A 143 8.60 -10.49 -4.68
N LEU A 144 8.45 -11.52 -5.52
CA LEU A 144 9.03 -12.83 -5.26
C LEU A 144 10.53 -12.82 -5.56
N ASP A 145 11.28 -13.49 -4.72
CA ASP A 145 12.67 -13.77 -5.00
C ASP A 145 12.84 -15.01 -5.86
N ASP A 146 13.99 -15.09 -6.52
CA ASP A 146 14.25 -16.13 -7.50
C ASP A 146 14.23 -17.51 -6.83
N VAL A 147 14.67 -17.62 -5.57
CA VAL A 147 14.60 -18.89 -4.83
C VAL A 147 13.16 -19.30 -4.48
N GLU A 148 12.26 -18.33 -4.26
CA GLU A 148 10.85 -18.60 -3.99
C GLU A 148 10.13 -19.08 -5.25
N VAL A 149 10.43 -18.47 -6.40
CA VAL A 149 9.95 -18.94 -7.71
C VAL A 149 10.50 -20.33 -8.02
N ALA A 150 11.77 -20.57 -7.71
CA ALA A 150 12.44 -21.85 -7.89
C ALA A 150 11.77 -22.98 -7.11
N ARG A 151 11.48 -22.76 -5.82
CA ARG A 151 10.71 -23.70 -4.99
C ARG A 151 9.30 -23.94 -5.55
N ALA A 152 8.63 -22.90 -6.06
CA ALA A 152 7.31 -23.06 -6.66
C ALA A 152 7.33 -23.93 -7.92
N VAL A 153 8.35 -23.78 -8.78
CA VAL A 153 8.55 -24.62 -9.96
C VAL A 153 8.77 -26.08 -9.56
N VAL A 154 9.61 -26.34 -8.54
CA VAL A 154 9.82 -27.69 -8.00
C VAL A 154 8.53 -28.28 -7.46
N TYR A 155 7.79 -27.53 -6.64
CA TYR A 155 6.49 -27.97 -6.11
C TYR A 155 5.54 -28.37 -7.25
N MET A 156 5.41 -27.53 -8.28
CA MET A 156 4.51 -27.77 -9.40
C MET A 156 4.92 -28.98 -10.24
N ALA A 157 6.20 -29.08 -10.56
CA ALA A 157 6.73 -30.19 -11.34
C ALA A 157 6.62 -31.51 -10.57
N ASN A 158 6.94 -31.53 -9.27
CA ASN A 158 6.89 -32.73 -8.45
C ASN A 158 5.46 -33.22 -8.23
N LYS A 159 4.50 -32.30 -8.05
CA LYS A 159 3.07 -32.63 -8.04
C LYS A 159 2.57 -33.13 -9.40
N SER A 160 3.33 -32.93 -10.47
CA SER A 160 2.98 -33.31 -11.85
C SER A 160 3.90 -34.41 -12.42
N GLY A 161 4.54 -35.20 -11.54
CA GLY A 161 5.28 -36.40 -11.92
C GLY A 161 6.80 -36.26 -12.03
N ALA A 162 7.39 -35.12 -11.65
CA ALA A 162 8.83 -34.98 -11.47
C ALA A 162 9.29 -35.36 -10.05
N SER A 163 10.60 -35.38 -9.84
CA SER A 163 11.25 -35.55 -8.53
C SER A 163 12.48 -34.65 -8.44
N PHE A 164 12.30 -33.34 -8.66
CA PHE A 164 13.37 -32.36 -8.50
C PHE A 164 13.62 -32.07 -7.02
N GLU A 165 14.88 -31.81 -6.68
CA GLU A 165 15.26 -31.36 -5.34
C GLU A 165 14.86 -29.90 -5.14
N GLU A 166 14.32 -29.59 -3.97
CA GLU A 166 13.93 -28.23 -3.63
C GLU A 166 15.18 -27.37 -3.34
N PRO A 167 15.33 -26.19 -3.95
CA PRO A 167 16.45 -25.30 -3.68
C PRO A 167 16.47 -24.84 -2.23
N ALA A 168 17.60 -25.11 -1.56
CA ALA A 168 17.86 -24.59 -0.22
C ALA A 168 17.80 -23.06 -0.22
N ALA A 169 17.38 -22.48 0.91
CA ALA A 169 17.61 -21.05 1.12
C ALA A 169 19.12 -20.78 0.97
N PRO A 170 19.54 -19.70 0.29
CA PRO A 170 20.92 -19.26 0.44
C PRO A 170 21.17 -19.07 1.95
N GLU A 171 22.14 -19.79 2.51
CA GLU A 171 22.56 -19.54 3.88
C GLU A 171 22.94 -18.07 4.00
N PRO A 172 22.48 -17.34 5.03
CA PRO A 172 23.08 -16.05 5.32
C PRO A 172 24.57 -16.32 5.48
N ALA A 173 25.38 -15.62 4.68
CA ALA A 173 26.82 -15.74 4.77
C ALA A 173 27.20 -15.53 6.24
N ALA A 174 27.61 -16.63 6.88
CA ALA A 174 28.26 -16.56 8.17
C ALA A 174 29.42 -15.58 8.00
N GLU A 175 29.55 -14.67 8.97
CA GLU A 175 30.71 -13.79 9.10
C GLU A 175 31.98 -14.62 8.90
N GLY A 176 32.57 -14.46 7.71
CA GLY A 176 33.83 -15.08 7.36
C GLY A 176 34.95 -14.25 7.98
N GLU A 177 35.38 -14.69 9.15
CA GLU A 177 36.61 -14.28 9.80
C GLU A 177 37.78 -14.19 8.80
N LYS A 178 38.58 -13.15 8.99
CA LYS A 178 39.87 -12.94 8.32
C LYS A 178 40.83 -14.12 8.55
N LYS A 179 41.64 -14.37 7.50
CA LYS A 179 43.14 -14.46 7.49
C LYS A 179 43.67 -15.84 6.99
N PRO A 180 44.88 -15.96 6.38
CA PRO A 180 45.82 -14.99 5.77
C PRO A 180 46.10 -15.19 4.26
N ASP A 181 46.55 -14.10 3.61
CA ASP A 181 47.46 -13.99 2.42
C ASP A 181 48.45 -15.17 2.22
N ALA A 182 49.00 -15.54 1.05
CA ALA A 182 49.19 -14.96 -0.31
C ALA A 182 49.96 -16.03 -1.16
N PRO A 183 50.39 -15.82 -2.44
CA PRO A 183 50.26 -14.63 -3.30
C PRO A 183 49.66 -14.90 -4.69
N ALA A 184 48.85 -13.96 -5.16
CA ALA A 184 48.53 -13.81 -6.58
C ALA A 184 49.50 -12.80 -7.24
N ALA A 185 50.09 -13.20 -8.36
CA ALA A 185 50.92 -12.35 -9.19
C ALA A 185 50.06 -11.48 -10.14
N ALA A 186 50.21 -10.17 -9.96
CA ALA A 186 50.17 -9.03 -10.90
C ALA A 186 49.26 -9.02 -12.16
N ALA A 187 48.35 -8.03 -12.21
CA ALA A 187 48.14 -6.98 -13.24
C ALA A 187 46.72 -6.42 -13.08
N ALA A 188 46.33 -5.16 -13.28
CA ALA A 188 46.94 -3.85 -13.51
C ALA A 188 45.83 -2.81 -13.16
N ALA A 189 46.18 -1.65 -12.60
CA ALA A 189 45.25 -0.65 -12.06
C ALA A 189 44.61 0.27 -13.13
N PRO A 190 43.46 0.89 -12.81
CA PRO A 190 43.27 2.31 -13.07
C PRO A 190 42.87 3.13 -11.83
N ALA A 191 43.06 4.44 -11.97
CA ALA A 191 43.16 5.51 -10.97
C ALA A 191 41.87 5.87 -10.19
N PRO A 192 41.98 6.56 -9.02
CA PRO A 192 40.85 6.87 -8.14
C PRO A 192 40.00 8.07 -8.62
N ALA A 193 38.69 7.95 -8.41
CA ALA A 193 37.72 9.04 -8.53
C ALA A 193 37.82 10.02 -7.32
N PRO A 194 37.55 11.33 -7.51
CA PRO A 194 37.71 12.34 -6.47
C PRO A 194 36.58 12.32 -5.43
N ALA A 195 36.97 12.78 -4.24
CA ALA A 195 36.24 12.76 -2.99
C ALA A 195 34.97 13.64 -2.95
N ALA A 196 34.00 13.16 -2.18
CA ALA A 196 32.78 13.85 -1.78
C ALA A 196 33.07 15.05 -0.86
N ALA A 197 32.38 16.16 -1.11
CA ALA A 197 32.33 17.32 -0.23
C ALA A 197 31.19 17.19 0.79
N THR A 198 31.47 17.70 1.99
CA THR A 198 30.70 17.67 3.24
C THR A 198 29.37 18.44 3.14
N PRO A 199 28.28 18.04 3.84
CA PRO A 199 27.01 18.77 3.83
C PRO A 199 27.00 19.93 4.84
N ALA A 200 26.49 21.09 4.42
CA ALA A 200 26.17 22.24 5.28
C ALA A 200 24.69 22.21 5.72
N ALA A 201 24.43 22.65 6.95
CA ALA A 201 23.15 22.69 7.65
C ALA A 201 22.18 23.78 7.10
N PRO A 202 20.86 23.68 7.39
CA PRO A 202 19.78 24.31 6.62
C PRO A 202 19.46 25.76 7.04
N ALA A 203 19.09 26.59 6.05
CA ALA A 203 18.51 27.92 6.24
C ALA A 203 17.00 27.93 5.96
N GLU A 204 16.28 28.75 6.72
CA GLU A 204 14.83 28.95 6.82
C GLU A 204 14.03 29.09 5.50
N ALA A 205 12.77 28.67 5.58
CA ALA A 205 11.75 28.85 4.56
C ALA A 205 11.05 30.22 4.67
N PRO A 206 10.73 30.91 3.55
CA PRO A 206 9.75 31.99 3.54
C PRO A 206 8.32 31.47 3.31
N LYS A 207 7.39 32.04 4.09
CA LYS A 207 5.93 31.84 4.11
C LYS A 207 5.24 32.20 2.77
N PRO A 208 4.11 31.56 2.38
CA PRO A 208 3.44 31.87 1.12
C PRO A 208 2.53 33.10 1.22
N ALA A 209 2.60 33.97 0.21
CA ALA A 209 1.63 35.02 -0.09
C ALA A 209 0.90 34.73 -1.42
N ALA A 210 -0.28 35.31 -1.55
CA ALA A 210 -1.38 34.99 -2.46
C ALA A 210 -1.09 35.00 -3.98
N GLN A 211 -1.97 34.28 -4.70
CA GLN A 211 -2.07 34.09 -6.16
C GLN A 211 -2.13 35.39 -6.97
N ALA A 212 -1.47 35.38 -8.14
CA ALA A 212 -1.94 36.03 -9.36
C ALA A 212 -1.32 35.36 -10.60
N ASP A 213 -2.11 35.31 -11.67
CA ASP A 213 -1.94 34.61 -12.93
C ASP A 213 -0.60 34.79 -13.65
N ALA A 214 0.04 33.67 -14.01
CA ALA A 214 0.95 33.57 -15.15
C ALA A 214 1.12 32.10 -15.59
N LYS A 215 0.91 31.83 -16.87
CA LYS A 215 1.24 30.55 -17.53
C LYS A 215 2.76 30.44 -17.73
N PRO A 216 3.36 29.29 -17.38
CA PRO A 216 4.42 28.71 -18.21
C PRO A 216 4.18 27.20 -18.40
N ALA A 217 4.10 26.69 -19.64
CA ALA A 217 5.26 26.26 -20.42
C ALA A 217 6.16 25.26 -19.66
N ALA A 218 5.94 23.98 -19.97
CA ALA A 218 6.87 22.85 -19.90
C ALA A 218 8.02 22.94 -18.91
N ASP A 219 7.84 22.35 -17.73
CA ASP A 219 8.94 21.83 -16.93
C ASP A 219 8.65 20.41 -16.48
N ALA A 220 9.71 19.61 -16.52
CA ALA A 220 9.73 18.17 -16.35
C ALA A 220 8.94 17.72 -15.10
N GLN A 221 7.76 17.16 -15.33
CA GLN A 221 6.93 16.63 -14.26
C GLN A 221 7.56 15.34 -13.73
N VAL A 222 7.98 15.43 -12.46
CA VAL A 222 8.31 14.30 -11.58
C VAL A 222 7.35 13.17 -11.87
N VAL A 223 7.92 12.03 -12.28
CA VAL A 223 7.17 10.80 -12.50
C VAL A 223 6.51 10.43 -11.17
N ASN A 224 5.19 10.61 -11.07
CA ASN A 224 4.46 10.16 -9.90
C ASN A 224 4.50 8.61 -9.91
N PRO A 225 5.05 7.95 -8.88
CA PRO A 225 5.16 6.50 -8.82
C PRO A 225 3.79 5.79 -8.92
N ALA A 226 2.70 6.48 -8.57
CA ALA A 226 1.34 5.99 -8.78
C ALA A 226 1.00 5.77 -10.27
N GLY A 227 1.50 6.64 -11.15
CA GLY A 227 1.27 6.55 -12.60
C GLY A 227 1.96 5.35 -13.23
N GLU A 228 3.20 5.08 -12.84
CA GLU A 228 3.94 3.88 -13.27
C GLU A 228 3.25 2.60 -12.78
N LYS A 229 2.81 2.58 -11.50
CA LYS A 229 2.10 1.44 -10.93
C LYS A 229 0.80 1.15 -11.68
N LEU A 230 0.00 2.19 -11.95
CA LEU A 230 -1.27 2.03 -12.68
C LEU A 230 -1.02 1.57 -14.12
N TYR A 231 0.00 2.13 -14.79
CA TYR A 231 0.41 1.68 -16.11
C TYR A 231 0.75 0.18 -16.11
N LYS A 232 1.64 -0.26 -15.20
CA LYS A 232 2.06 -1.66 -15.12
C LYS A 232 0.90 -2.60 -14.80
N SER A 233 -0.04 -2.15 -13.97
CA SER A 233 -1.17 -2.98 -13.54
C SER A 233 -2.27 -3.13 -14.58
N THR A 234 -2.51 -2.12 -15.43
CA THR A 234 -3.70 -2.11 -16.29
C THR A 234 -3.38 -1.72 -17.73
N CYS A 235 -2.65 -0.62 -17.94
CA CYS A 235 -2.42 -0.09 -19.29
C CYS A 235 -1.41 -0.92 -20.10
N PHE A 236 -0.44 -1.54 -19.42
CA PHE A 236 0.63 -2.34 -20.03
C PHE A 236 0.10 -3.51 -20.86
N ALA A 237 -1.04 -4.09 -20.45
CA ALA A 237 -1.65 -5.23 -21.14
C ALA A 237 -1.88 -4.96 -22.64
N CYS A 238 -2.17 -3.71 -23.01
CA CYS A 238 -2.34 -3.32 -24.41
C CYS A 238 -1.17 -2.45 -24.92
N HIS A 239 -0.71 -1.49 -24.12
CA HIS A 239 0.32 -0.54 -24.56
C HIS A 239 1.76 -1.09 -24.47
N GLY A 240 2.01 -2.21 -23.78
CA GLY A 240 3.35 -2.82 -23.70
C GLY A 240 3.82 -3.39 -25.04
N THR A 241 2.93 -4.05 -25.78
CA THR A 241 3.22 -4.66 -27.09
C THR A 241 2.48 -3.99 -28.25
N GLY A 242 1.55 -3.07 -27.97
CA GLY A 242 0.74 -2.40 -28.98
C GLY A 242 -0.46 -3.22 -29.46
N VAL A 243 -1.08 -3.97 -28.55
CA VAL A 243 -2.25 -4.82 -28.85
C VAL A 243 -3.35 -3.99 -29.51
N ALA A 244 -3.97 -4.54 -30.55
CA ALA A 244 -5.04 -3.90 -31.31
C ALA A 244 -4.68 -2.50 -31.87
N GLY A 245 -3.40 -2.25 -32.13
CA GLY A 245 -2.92 -0.97 -32.67
C GLY A 245 -2.74 0.12 -31.61
N ALA A 246 -2.70 -0.25 -30.32
CA ALA A 246 -2.36 0.68 -29.25
C ALA A 246 -0.94 1.25 -29.46
N PRO A 247 -0.70 2.54 -29.20
CA PRO A 247 0.65 3.11 -29.25
C PRO A 247 1.53 2.42 -28.22
N LYS A 248 2.63 1.83 -28.70
CA LYS A 248 3.55 1.02 -27.88
C LYS A 248 4.34 1.92 -26.94
N PHE A 249 4.40 1.57 -25.67
CA PHE A 249 5.15 2.29 -24.67
C PHE A 249 6.64 2.39 -25.07
N GLY A 250 7.18 3.60 -24.99
CA GLY A 250 8.55 3.91 -25.41
C GLY A 250 8.75 4.12 -26.92
N ASP A 251 7.73 3.90 -27.76
CA ASP A 251 7.84 4.14 -29.20
C ASP A 251 7.65 5.63 -29.53
N LYS A 252 8.77 6.36 -29.60
CA LYS A 252 8.76 7.80 -29.88
C LYS A 252 8.01 8.17 -31.17
N ALA A 253 8.15 7.36 -32.22
CA ALA A 253 7.52 7.63 -33.51
C ALA A 253 6.00 7.44 -33.45
N ALA A 254 5.54 6.39 -32.77
CA ALA A 254 4.11 6.15 -32.58
C ALA A 254 3.46 7.22 -31.67
N TRP A 255 4.19 7.72 -30.67
CA TRP A 255 3.69 8.67 -29.67
C TRP A 255 3.74 10.13 -30.08
N ALA A 256 4.64 10.54 -30.98
CA ALA A 256 4.82 11.95 -31.36
C ALA A 256 3.51 12.66 -31.76
N LYS A 257 2.67 12.00 -32.56
CA LYS A 257 1.37 12.57 -33.00
C LYS A 257 0.35 12.72 -31.87
N TYR A 258 0.42 11.89 -30.83
CA TYR A 258 -0.47 11.98 -29.67
C TYR A 258 0.03 13.01 -28.67
N ILE A 259 1.35 13.06 -28.44
CA ILE A 259 1.99 14.10 -27.62
C ILE A 259 1.69 15.49 -28.18
N ALA A 260 1.67 15.65 -29.51
CA ALA A 260 1.30 16.90 -30.17
C ALA A 260 -0.15 17.35 -29.93
N THR A 261 -1.07 16.43 -29.57
CA THR A 261 -2.47 16.79 -29.27
C THR A 261 -2.65 17.41 -27.88
N GLY A 262 -1.64 17.29 -27.01
CA GLY A 262 -1.70 17.80 -25.64
C GLY A 262 -2.32 16.81 -24.65
N GLU A 263 -2.06 17.07 -23.37
CA GLU A 263 -2.43 16.17 -22.26
C GLU A 263 -3.96 16.04 -22.10
N ASP A 264 -4.70 17.14 -22.22
CA ASP A 264 -6.16 17.14 -22.05
C ASP A 264 -6.87 16.27 -23.10
N ALA A 265 -6.44 16.35 -24.36
CA ALA A 265 -7.00 15.54 -25.45
C ALA A 265 -6.70 14.04 -25.25
N MET A 266 -5.50 13.70 -24.77
CA MET A 266 -5.15 12.33 -24.41
C MET A 266 -5.99 11.83 -23.22
N MET A 267 -6.20 12.68 -22.22
CA MET A 267 -7.00 12.34 -21.05
C MET A 267 -8.48 12.15 -21.38
N GLU A 268 -9.03 12.94 -22.30
CA GLU A 268 -10.40 12.75 -22.79
C GLU A 268 -10.59 11.37 -23.46
N VAL A 269 -9.63 10.96 -24.28
CA VAL A 269 -9.62 9.62 -24.91
C VAL A 269 -9.49 8.52 -23.85
N VAL A 270 -8.67 8.73 -22.82
CA VAL A 270 -8.50 7.76 -21.72
C VAL A 270 -9.80 7.61 -20.93
N ILE A 271 -10.49 8.71 -20.60
CA ILE A 271 -11.75 8.67 -19.84
C ILE A 271 -12.85 7.99 -20.67
N LYS A 272 -13.07 8.45 -21.91
CA LYS A 272 -14.18 7.99 -22.76
C LYS A 272 -13.92 6.64 -23.41
N GLY A 273 -12.65 6.24 -23.53
CA GLY A 273 -12.22 5.14 -24.39
C GLY A 273 -12.28 5.52 -25.87
N LYS A 274 -11.54 4.80 -26.72
CA LYS A 274 -11.56 4.98 -28.18
C LYS A 274 -11.18 3.70 -28.89
N GLY A 275 -12.05 3.23 -29.79
CA GLY A 275 -11.83 1.99 -30.52
C GLY A 275 -11.67 0.80 -29.58
N ALA A 276 -10.54 0.11 -29.64
CA ALA A 276 -10.23 -1.02 -28.76
C ALA A 276 -9.83 -0.62 -27.33
N MET A 277 -9.58 0.68 -27.07
CA MET A 277 -9.25 1.17 -25.73
C MET A 277 -10.54 1.35 -24.90
N PRO A 278 -10.74 0.59 -23.81
CA PRO A 278 -11.92 0.72 -22.96
C PRO A 278 -11.93 2.06 -22.18
N PRO A 279 -13.10 2.52 -21.72
CA PRO A 279 -13.21 3.69 -20.83
C PRO A 279 -12.29 3.56 -19.61
N LYS A 280 -11.71 4.69 -19.20
CA LYS A 280 -10.68 4.79 -18.15
C LYS A 280 -9.49 3.85 -18.34
N GLY A 281 -9.20 3.46 -19.59
CA GLY A 281 -8.13 2.51 -19.92
C GLY A 281 -8.29 1.13 -19.26
N GLY A 282 -9.51 0.74 -18.87
CA GLY A 282 -9.79 -0.51 -18.17
C GLY A 282 -9.63 -0.42 -16.65
N ALA A 283 -9.13 0.70 -16.13
CA ALA A 283 -9.00 0.95 -14.70
C ALA A 283 -10.27 1.65 -14.17
N ALA A 284 -11.38 0.89 -14.07
CA ALA A 284 -12.68 1.43 -13.69
C ALA A 284 -12.64 2.25 -12.37
N ASN A 285 -11.82 1.80 -11.42
CA ASN A 285 -11.71 2.39 -10.08
C ASN A 285 -10.59 3.43 -9.93
N ALA A 286 -9.80 3.72 -10.97
CA ALA A 286 -8.74 4.72 -10.88
C ALA A 286 -9.31 6.15 -10.84
N SER A 287 -8.70 7.04 -10.06
CA SER A 287 -9.03 8.46 -10.08
C SER A 287 -8.56 9.11 -11.40
N ASN A 288 -9.10 10.27 -11.76
CA ASN A 288 -8.63 11.00 -12.93
C ASN A 288 -7.17 11.45 -12.76
N GLU A 289 -6.74 11.71 -11.52
CA GLU A 289 -5.36 12.08 -11.20
C GLU A 289 -4.40 10.89 -11.40
N ASP A 290 -4.79 9.68 -11.01
CA ASP A 290 -3.99 8.47 -11.24
C ASP A 290 -3.88 8.15 -12.74
N LEU A 291 -4.99 8.31 -13.48
CA LEU A 291 -5.01 8.14 -14.93
C LEU A 291 -4.11 9.17 -15.63
N LEU A 292 -4.15 10.43 -15.19
CA LEU A 292 -3.28 11.48 -15.69
C LEU A 292 -1.79 11.18 -15.40
N ALA A 293 -1.49 10.71 -14.18
CA ALA A 293 -0.16 10.28 -13.80
C ALA A 293 0.35 9.11 -14.70
N ALA A 294 -0.52 8.16 -15.03
CA ALA A 294 -0.19 7.06 -15.94
C ALA A 294 0.05 7.55 -17.38
N VAL A 295 -0.78 8.47 -17.88
CA VAL A 295 -0.58 9.11 -19.20
C VAL A 295 0.76 9.82 -19.26
N ARG A 296 1.10 10.62 -18.24
CA ARG A 296 2.38 11.32 -18.14
C ARG A 296 3.55 10.35 -18.10
N TYR A 297 3.44 9.24 -17.38
CA TYR A 297 4.46 8.19 -17.36
C TYR A 297 4.71 7.61 -18.76
N MET A 298 3.64 7.29 -19.51
CA MET A 298 3.75 6.78 -20.88
C MET A 298 4.31 7.79 -21.87
N VAL A 299 3.87 9.04 -21.78
CA VAL A 299 4.35 10.15 -22.59
C VAL A 299 5.84 10.41 -22.32
N ASN A 300 6.26 10.43 -21.05
CA ASN A 300 7.66 10.65 -20.70
C ASN A 300 8.58 9.54 -21.20
N ALA A 301 8.12 8.28 -21.21
CA ALA A 301 8.88 7.17 -21.78
C ALA A 301 9.05 7.28 -23.32
N ALA A 302 8.20 8.07 -23.99
CA ALA A 302 8.17 8.20 -25.44
C ALA A 302 8.64 9.58 -25.95
N LYS A 303 9.16 10.44 -25.07
CA LYS A 303 9.91 11.65 -25.43
C LYS A 303 11.35 11.31 -25.82
#